data_AF-K1SVE6-F1
#
_entry.id   AF-K1SVE6-F1
#
_cell.length_a   1.000
_cell.length_b   1.000
_cell.length_c   1.000
_cell.angle_alpha   90.00
_cell.angle_beta   90.00
_cell.angle_gamma   90.00
#
_symmetry.space_group_name_H-M   'P 1'
#
loop_
_entity.id
_entity.type
_entity.pdbx_description
1 polymer ?
#
loop_
_entity_poly.entity_id
_entity_poly.type
_entity_poly.pdbx_seq_one_letter_code
_entity_poly.pdbx_strand_id
1 'polypeptide(L)'
;SIDILSKGMSKGEFNSVSAAVGGYEKLIDTSSKAYKDSTLQYLAYEGDKIEKLLENPAMFKTPIVRNGRQATVGYCPDVWKTWE
;
A
#
# COMPACT_ATOMS: atom_id res chain seq x y z
N SER A 1 9.37 -10.78 4.60
CA SER A 1 8.86 -9.45 4.19
C SER A 1 9.39 -9.14 2.80
N ILE A 2 8.59 -8.47 1.97
CA ILE A 2 9.05 -7.93 0.68
C ILE A 2 9.40 -6.48 0.93
N ASP A 3 10.56 -6.05 0.47
CA ASP A 3 10.93 -4.64 0.46
C ASP A 3 10.25 -3.96 -0.74
N ILE A 4 9.10 -3.34 -0.48
CA ILE A 4 8.26 -2.68 -1.48
C ILE A 4 8.97 -1.45 -2.07
N LEU A 5 9.87 -0.82 -1.31
CA LEU A 5 10.57 0.37 -1.79
C LEU A 5 11.60 0.02 -2.87
N SER A 6 12.25 -1.15 -2.77
CA SER A 6 13.23 -1.60 -3.78
C SER A 6 12.62 -2.41 -4.92
N LYS A 7 11.57 -3.20 -4.67
CA LYS A 7 10.99 -4.11 -5.67
C LYS A 7 9.65 -3.64 -6.26
N GLY A 8 9.03 -2.63 -5.66
CA GLY A 8 7.64 -2.29 -5.95
C GLY A 8 6.68 -3.41 -5.56
N MET A 9 5.45 -3.34 -6.06
CA MET A 9 4.42 -4.34 -5.84
C MET A 9 3.81 -4.73 -7.19
N SER A 10 3.61 -6.02 -7.44
CA SER A 10 2.84 -6.43 -8.62
C SER A 10 1.36 -6.05 -8.48
N LYS A 11 0.64 -5.91 -9.61
CA LYS A 11 -0.80 -5.60 -9.60
C LYS A 11 -1.62 -6.64 -8.81
N GLY A 12 -1.24 -7.92 -8.90
CA GLY A 12 -1.89 -9.01 -8.14
C GLY A 12 -1.65 -8.90 -6.64
N GLU A 13 -0.41 -8.62 -6.22
CA GLU A 13 -0.10 -8.39 -4.81
C GLU A 13 -0.84 -7.16 -4.26
N PHE A 14 -0.87 -6.07 -5.03
CA PHE A 14 -1.59 -4.85 -4.67
C PHE A 14 -3.07 -5.10 -4.45
N ASN A 15 -3.73 -5.79 -5.37
CA ASN A 15 -5.14 -6.13 -5.22
C ASN A 15 -5.39 -6.97 -3.96
N SER A 16 -4.52 -7.95 -3.69
CA SER A 16 -4.64 -8.80 -2.50
C SER A 16 -4.44 -8.02 -1.21
N VAL A 17 -3.46 -7.12 -1.14
CA VAL A 17 -3.17 -6.31 0.05
C VAL A 17 -4.26 -5.26 0.27
N SER A 18 -4.65 -4.54 -0.79
CA SER A 18 -5.73 -3.55 -0.77
C SER A 18 -7.03 -4.16 -0.24
N ALA A 19 -7.41 -5.33 -0.75
CA ALA A 19 -8.59 -6.05 -0.25
C ALA A 19 -8.46 -6.42 1.24
N ALA A 20 -7.30 -6.88 1.67
CA ALA A 20 -7.08 -7.30 3.06
C ALA A 20 -7.11 -6.14 4.06
N VAL A 21 -6.73 -4.93 3.65
CA VAL A 21 -6.73 -3.73 4.52
C VAL A 21 -7.97 -2.85 4.37
N GLY A 22 -8.91 -3.25 3.50
CA GLY A 22 -10.18 -2.55 3.30
C GLY A 22 -10.12 -1.36 2.36
N GLY A 23 -9.26 -1.38 1.35
CA GLY A 23 -9.18 -0.37 0.29
C GLY A 23 -7.77 0.17 0.07
N TYR A 24 -7.48 0.62 -1.16
CA TYR A 24 -6.14 1.06 -1.54
C TYR A 24 -5.75 2.38 -0.88
N GLU A 25 -6.73 3.19 -0.50
CA GLU A 25 -6.54 4.47 0.19
C GLU A 25 -5.82 4.28 1.53
N LYS A 26 -6.01 3.12 2.18
CA LYS A 26 -5.31 2.77 3.41
C LYS A 26 -3.82 2.56 3.20
N LEU A 27 -3.41 2.24 1.97
CA LEU A 27 -2.02 2.01 1.59
C LEU A 27 -1.27 3.32 1.30
N ILE A 28 -1.96 4.43 1.07
CA ILE A 28 -1.34 5.69 0.66
C ILE A 28 -0.81 6.46 1.89
N ASP A 29 0.46 6.84 1.85
CA ASP A 29 1.05 7.80 2.77
C ASP A 29 0.88 9.23 2.25
N THR A 30 -0.25 9.83 2.59
CA THR A 30 -0.58 11.21 2.23
C THR A 30 0.32 12.26 2.90
N SER A 31 1.11 11.85 3.91
CA SER A 31 2.06 12.73 4.60
C SER A 31 3.43 12.77 3.92
N SER A 32 3.74 11.75 3.12
CA SER A 32 5.02 11.58 2.43
C SER A 32 5.32 12.71 1.45
N LYS A 33 6.61 13.00 1.25
CA LYS A 33 7.06 13.90 0.19
C LYS A 33 6.69 13.36 -1.19
N ALA A 34 6.82 12.05 -1.41
CA ALA A 34 6.47 11.40 -2.67
C ALA A 34 5.01 11.64 -3.07
N TYR A 35 4.07 11.55 -2.12
CA TYR A 35 2.67 11.86 -2.36
C TYR A 35 2.45 13.33 -2.69
N LYS A 36 3.04 14.24 -1.89
CA LYS A 36 2.89 15.69 -2.06
C LYS A 36 3.43 16.21 -3.39
N ASP A 37 4.51 15.59 -3.88
CA ASP A 37 5.11 15.92 -5.18
C ASP A 37 4.39 15.20 -6.35
N SER A 38 3.44 14.29 -6.06
CA SER A 38 2.70 13.54 -7.08
C SER A 38 1.43 14.27 -7.55
N THR A 39 0.92 13.84 -8.71
CA THR A 39 -0.38 14.28 -9.23
C THR A 39 -1.55 13.40 -8.78
N LEU A 40 -1.32 12.39 -7.92
CA LEU A 40 -2.29 11.34 -7.61
C LEU A 40 -3.63 11.91 -7.11
N GLN A 41 -3.58 12.96 -6.28
CA GLN A 41 -4.77 13.59 -5.71
C GLN A 41 -5.70 14.27 -6.74
N TYR A 42 -5.18 14.58 -7.93
CA TYR A 42 -5.93 15.27 -8.99
C TYR A 42 -6.51 14.30 -10.03
N LEU A 43 -6.18 13.01 -9.96
CA LEU A 43 -6.69 12.00 -10.87
C LEU A 43 -8.18 11.73 -10.59
N ALA A 44 -8.98 11.66 -11.65
CA ALA A 44 -10.42 11.44 -11.54
C ALA A 44 -10.77 9.96 -11.36
N TYR A 45 -10.11 9.08 -12.12
CA TYR A 45 -10.43 7.65 -12.15
C TYR A 45 -9.58 6.86 -11.15
N GLU A 46 -10.20 5.86 -10.54
CA GLU A 46 -9.53 4.97 -9.59
C GLU A 46 -8.39 4.18 -10.25
N GLY A 47 -8.59 3.72 -11.48
CA GLY A 47 -7.55 3.01 -12.26
C GLY A 47 -6.27 3.83 -12.37
N ASP A 48 -6.39 5.11 -12.76
CA ASP A 48 -5.25 6.02 -12.89
C ASP A 48 -4.54 6.23 -11.55
N LYS A 49 -5.29 6.34 -10.44
CA LYS A 49 -4.72 6.47 -9.09
C LYS A 49 -3.91 5.24 -8.70
N ILE A 50 -4.44 4.05 -9.00
CA ILE A 50 -3.78 2.77 -8.71
C ILE A 50 -2.51 2.64 -9.54
N GLU A 51 -2.55 2.93 -10.84
CA GLU A 51 -1.38 2.90 -11.71
C GLU A 51 -0.31 3.87 -11.20
N LYS A 52 -0.71 5.11 -10.85
CA LYS A 52 0.23 6.10 -10.32
C LYS A 52 0.87 5.67 -9.00
N LEU A 53 0.09 5.00 -8.14
CA LEU A 53 0.57 4.45 -6.88
C LEU A 53 1.59 3.32 -7.07
N LEU A 54 1.35 2.43 -8.04
CA LEU A 54 2.26 1.33 -8.37
C LEU A 54 3.57 1.83 -9.01
N GLU A 55 3.53 2.90 -9.79
CA GLU A 55 4.71 3.55 -10.39
C GLU A 55 5.64 4.21 -9.36
N ASN A 56 5.11 4.64 -8.22
CA ASN A 56 5.87 5.35 -7.20
C ASN A 56 5.70 4.71 -5.82
N PRO A 57 6.44 3.60 -5.55
CA PRO A 57 6.32 2.86 -4.31
C PRO A 57 6.59 3.66 -3.03
N ALA A 58 7.31 4.78 -3.13
CA ALA A 58 7.56 5.69 -2.00
C ALA A 58 6.30 6.38 -1.46
N MET A 59 5.17 6.27 -2.18
CA MET A 59 3.86 6.73 -1.70
C MET A 59 3.14 5.70 -0.82
N PHE A 60 3.66 4.47 -0.67
CA PHE A 60 3.08 3.48 0.22
C PHE A 60 3.42 3.78 1.68
N LYS A 61 2.43 3.67 2.56
CA LYS A 61 2.67 3.53 3.99
C LYS A 61 3.43 2.24 4.25
N THR A 62 4.46 2.32 5.09
CA THR A 62 5.29 1.17 5.46
C THR A 62 5.38 1.06 6.99
N PRO A 63 5.63 -0.15 7.54
CA PRO A 63 5.72 -1.43 6.84
C PRO A 63 4.35 -1.94 6.36
N ILE A 64 4.34 -2.70 5.27
CA ILE A 64 3.19 -3.53 4.88
C ILE A 64 3.55 -4.97 5.23
N VAL A 65 2.79 -5.57 6.14
CA VAL A 65 3.03 -6.94 6.62
C VAL A 65 1.86 -7.81 6.19
N ARG A 66 2.15 -9.04 5.76
CA ARG A 66 1.15 -9.99 5.25
C ARG A 66 1.28 -11.33 5.96
N ASN A 67 0.14 -11.99 6.17
CA ASN A 67 0.05 -13.41 6.53
C ASN A 67 -1.08 -14.07 5.71
N GLY A 68 -0.72 -14.84 4.67
CA GLY A 68 -1.69 -15.42 3.75
C GLY A 68 -2.64 -14.38 3.14
N ARG A 69 -3.92 -14.43 3.54
CA ARG A 69 -4.99 -13.51 3.11
C ARG A 69 -5.11 -12.24 3.96
N GLN A 70 -4.36 -12.14 5.06
CA GLN A 70 -4.36 -11.01 5.98
C GLN A 70 -3.22 -10.05 5.63
N ALA A 71 -3.44 -8.75 5.89
CA ALA A 71 -2.40 -7.74 5.79
C ALA A 71 -2.62 -6.61 6.80
N THR A 72 -1.54 -5.93 7.18
CA THR A 72 -1.57 -4.69 7.96
C THR A 72 -0.70 -3.63 7.31
N VAL A 73 -1.01 -2.37 7.60
CA VAL A 73 -0.23 -1.20 7.20
C VAL A 73 0.24 -0.50 8.47
N GLY A 74 1.54 -0.24 8.55
CA GLY A 74 2.18 0.29 9.74
C GLY A 74 2.58 -0.79 10.73
N TYR A 75 3.06 -0.35 11.90
CA TYR A 75 3.46 -1.23 12.98
C TYR A 75 2.24 -1.70 13.77
N CYS A 76 1.91 -3.00 13.69
CA CYS A 76 0.69 -3.57 14.27
C CYS A 76 0.96 -4.88 15.05
N PRO A 77 1.84 -4.88 16.07
CA PRO A 77 2.25 -6.10 16.76
C PRO A 77 1.09 -6.83 17.44
N ASP A 78 0.08 -6.11 17.94
CA ASP A 78 -1.05 -6.74 18.61
C ASP A 78 -1.96 -7.51 17.65
N VAL A 79 -2.05 -7.08 16.39
CA VAL A 79 -2.72 -7.84 15.33
C VAL A 79 -1.88 -9.05 14.93
N TRP A 80 -0.56 -8.88 14.81
CA TRP A 80 0.32 -9.99 14.39
C TRP A 80 0.36 -11.13 15.40
N LYS A 81 0.19 -10.84 16.70
CA LYS A 81 0.08 -11.88 17.75
C LYS A 81 -1.18 -12.74 17.63
N THR A 82 -2.23 -12.25 16.96
CA THR A 82 -3.48 -13.02 16.76
C THR A 82 -3.46 -13.84 15.48
N TRP A 83 -2.37 -13.79 14.71
CA TRP A 83 -2.22 -14.55 13.50
C TRP A 83 -1.67 -15.95 13.81
N GLU A 84 -2.27 -16.96 13.19
CA GLU A 84 -1.77 -18.35 13.19
C GLU A 84 -0.68 -18.56 12.13
#